data_AF-A0A7K7NFK8-F1
#
_entry.id   AF-A0A7K7NFK8-F1
#
_cell.length_a   1.000
_cell.length_b   1.000
_cell.length_c   1.000
_cell.angle_alpha   90.00
_cell.angle_beta   90.00
_cell.angle_gamma   90.00
#
_symmetry.space_group_name_H-M   'P 1'
#
loop_
_entity.id
_entity.type
_entity.pdbx_description
1 polymer ?
#
loop_
_entity_poly.entity_id
_entity_poly.type
_entity_poly.pdbx_seq_one_letter_code
_entity_poly.pdbx_strand_id
1 'polypeptide(L)'
;YFLIFAVMRLTKPTLFTNVLVTCEERDLPGILFNQLMKDDPSTVKGAETLMLGEMLTLPQNFGNIFLGETFSSYISVHNDSNQVVKDILVKADLQTSSQRLNLSASSAAVAELKPDCCIDDVIHHEVKEIGTHILVCAVSYTTQTGEKMYFRKFFKFQVLKPLDVKTKFYNAETDEVFLEAQIQNITTSPMFMEKVSLEPSMMYNVAELNTVDTAGKSESTFGSRTYLQPMDTRQYLYCLKPKQEFAEKAGIIKGVTVIGKLDIVWKTNLGERGRLQTSQLQRMAPGYGDVRLSLETIPDTVNLEEPFDITCKITNCSERTMDLVLEMCNTNSIHWCGVSGRQLGKLHPSSSLHLALTLLSSVQGLQSVSGLRLTDTFLKRTYEYDDIAQVCVVSSEFKQS
;
A
#
# COMPACT_ATOMS: atom_id res chain seq x y z
N TYR A 1 -3.51 -41.23 -28.62
CA TYR A 1 -3.91 -40.70 -27.31
C TYR A 1 -5.40 -40.47 -27.38
N PHE A 2 -6.21 -41.03 -26.47
CA PHE A 2 -7.68 -40.93 -26.58
C PHE A 2 -8.20 -39.53 -26.20
N LEU A 3 -7.63 -38.95 -25.15
CA LEU A 3 -7.96 -37.59 -24.70
C LEU A 3 -6.77 -36.66 -24.91
N ILE A 4 -7.07 -35.44 -25.35
CA ILE A 4 -6.12 -34.32 -25.47
C ILE A 4 -6.47 -33.28 -24.40
N PHE A 5 -5.42 -32.73 -23.80
CA PHE A 5 -5.54 -31.71 -22.76
C PHE A 5 -4.99 -30.38 -23.28
N ALA A 6 -5.87 -29.39 -23.37
CA ALA A 6 -5.55 -28.01 -23.72
C ALA A 6 -5.80 -27.13 -22.49
N VAL A 7 -4.82 -26.30 -22.15
CA VAL A 7 -4.96 -25.30 -21.09
C VAL A 7 -4.61 -23.96 -21.69
N MET A 8 -5.49 -22.99 -21.47
CA MET A 8 -5.32 -21.62 -21.92
C MET A 8 -5.50 -20.70 -20.73
N ARG A 9 -4.51 -19.84 -20.45
CA ARG A 9 -4.70 -18.75 -19.49
C ARG A 9 -5.79 -17.83 -20.05
N LEU A 10 -6.82 -17.57 -19.26
CA LEU A 10 -7.82 -16.56 -19.57
C LEU A 10 -7.31 -15.22 -19.03
N THR A 11 -6.50 -14.53 -19.83
CA THR A 11 -6.27 -13.10 -19.61
C THR A 11 -7.37 -12.30 -20.27
N LYS A 12 -7.51 -11.03 -19.91
CA LYS A 12 -8.31 -10.14 -20.73
C LYS A 12 -7.68 -10.03 -22.13
N PRO A 13 -8.49 -9.93 -23.20
CA PRO A 13 -7.97 -9.83 -24.55
C PRO A 13 -7.11 -8.58 -24.69
N THR A 14 -5.91 -8.70 -25.23
CA THR A 14 -5.00 -7.58 -25.47
C THR A 14 -5.19 -7.05 -26.88
N LEU A 15 -5.19 -5.73 -27.04
CA LEU A 15 -5.10 -5.16 -28.38
C LEU A 15 -3.76 -5.59 -28.98
N PHE A 16 -3.82 -6.18 -30.18
CA PHE A 16 -2.63 -6.42 -30.97
C PHE A 16 -1.96 -5.08 -31.23
N THR A 17 -0.64 -5.03 -31.08
CA THR A 17 0.14 -3.82 -31.35
C THR A 17 1.12 -4.14 -32.45
N ASN A 18 1.07 -3.35 -33.51
CA ASN A 18 1.99 -3.48 -34.62
C ASN A 18 3.34 -2.86 -34.25
N VAL A 19 4.42 -3.54 -34.61
CA VAL A 19 5.77 -2.98 -34.45
C VAL A 19 5.95 -1.88 -35.50
N LEU A 20 6.06 -0.64 -35.06
CA LEU A 20 6.43 0.48 -35.91
C LEU A 20 7.91 0.43 -36.20
N VAL A 21 8.20 0.38 -37.49
CA VAL A 21 9.51 0.73 -38.01
C VAL A 21 9.37 2.12 -38.62
N THR A 22 9.74 3.15 -37.86
CA THR A 22 9.82 4.51 -38.40
C THR A 22 11.13 4.63 -39.18
N CYS A 23 11.02 4.76 -40.49
CA CYS A 23 12.14 4.96 -41.40
C CYS A 23 12.24 6.45 -41.79
N GLU A 24 13.44 6.94 -42.05
CA GLU A 24 13.61 8.26 -42.69
C GLU A 24 13.01 8.23 -44.11
N GLU A 25 12.64 9.39 -44.67
CA GLU A 25 12.04 9.49 -46.01
C GLU A 25 12.90 8.84 -47.13
N ARG A 26 14.19 8.63 -46.88
CA ARG A 26 15.15 8.01 -47.81
C ARG A 26 15.36 6.50 -47.60
N ASP A 27 14.76 5.91 -46.57
CA ASP A 27 14.92 4.50 -46.28
C ASP A 27 13.98 3.64 -47.15
N LEU A 28 14.57 2.90 -48.09
CA LEU A 28 13.86 1.92 -48.94
C LEU A 28 12.95 0.94 -48.15
N PRO A 29 13.32 0.46 -46.93
CA PRO A 29 12.46 -0.46 -46.17
C PRO A 29 11.17 0.19 -45.65
N GLY A 30 11.15 1.52 -45.45
CA GLY A 30 10.02 2.21 -44.83
C GLY A 30 8.76 2.24 -45.70
N ILE A 31 8.93 2.40 -47.01
CA ILE A 31 7.83 2.42 -47.97
C ILE A 31 7.18 1.04 -48.06
N LEU A 32 8.00 -0.02 -48.12
CA LEU A 32 7.52 -1.40 -48.22
C LEU A 32 6.81 -1.83 -46.93
N PHE A 33 7.35 -1.45 -45.76
CA PHE A 33 6.76 -1.78 -44.47
C PHE A 33 5.43 -1.04 -44.23
N ASN A 34 5.33 0.24 -44.61
CA ASN A 34 4.07 0.98 -44.54
C ASN A 34 2.99 0.42 -45.48
N GLN A 35 3.36 -0.09 -46.66
CA GLN A 35 2.43 -0.80 -47.53
C GLN A 35 1.94 -2.10 -46.90
N LEU A 36 2.84 -2.90 -46.33
CA LEU A 36 2.49 -4.13 -45.61
C LEU A 36 1.57 -3.84 -44.41
N MET A 37 1.81 -2.76 -43.67
CA MET A 37 0.93 -2.35 -42.56
C MET A 37 -0.47 -1.92 -43.02
N LYS A 38 -0.60 -1.32 -44.20
CA LYS A 38 -1.91 -0.97 -44.79
C LYS A 38 -2.73 -2.19 -45.20
N ASP A 39 -2.05 -3.24 -45.64
CA ASP A 39 -2.67 -4.49 -46.06
C ASP A 39 -2.89 -5.47 -44.89
N ASP A 40 -2.24 -5.21 -43.74
CA ASP A 40 -2.41 -6.01 -42.53
C ASP A 40 -3.81 -5.78 -41.91
N PRO A 41 -4.64 -6.83 -41.77
CA PRO A 41 -5.99 -6.72 -41.25
C PRO A 41 -6.05 -6.33 -39.77
N SER A 42 -4.93 -6.39 -39.05
CA SER A 42 -4.83 -5.97 -37.65
C SER A 42 -4.55 -4.48 -37.48
N THR A 43 -4.19 -3.74 -38.53
CA THR A 43 -3.90 -2.30 -38.47
C THR A 43 -5.16 -1.45 -38.63
N VAL A 44 -5.30 -0.39 -37.84
CA VAL A 44 -6.33 0.63 -38.03
C VAL A 44 -6.07 1.40 -39.34
N LYS A 45 -7.02 1.38 -40.28
CA LYS A 45 -6.90 2.10 -41.56
C LYS A 45 -6.73 3.60 -41.33
N GLY A 46 -5.68 4.21 -41.90
CA GLY A 46 -5.36 5.64 -41.75
C GLY A 46 -4.60 6.00 -40.47
N ALA A 47 -4.30 5.02 -39.61
CA ALA A 47 -3.48 5.16 -38.41
C ALA A 47 -2.30 4.18 -38.41
N GLU A 48 -1.76 3.89 -39.60
CA GLU A 48 -0.69 2.90 -39.79
C GLU A 48 0.63 3.33 -39.14
N THR A 49 0.77 4.63 -38.87
CA THR A 49 1.89 5.22 -38.13
C THR A 49 1.70 5.21 -36.60
N LEU A 50 0.61 4.63 -36.08
CA LEU A 50 0.32 4.53 -34.65
C LEU A 50 0.42 3.07 -34.18
N MET A 51 0.88 2.85 -32.94
CA MET A 51 0.96 1.53 -32.26
C MET A 51 -0.44 0.99 -31.88
N LEU A 52 -1.43 1.07 -32.76
CA LEU A 52 -2.82 0.73 -32.47
C LEU A 52 -3.33 -0.32 -33.45
N GLY A 53 -3.56 -1.54 -32.96
CA GLY A 53 -4.25 -2.58 -33.73
C GLY A 53 -5.74 -2.66 -33.41
N GLU A 54 -6.54 -3.14 -34.38
CA GLU A 54 -7.99 -3.36 -34.26
C GLU A 54 -8.36 -4.76 -33.74
N MET A 55 -7.39 -5.68 -33.71
CA MET A 55 -7.63 -7.06 -33.30
C MET A 55 -7.35 -7.26 -31.81
N LEU A 56 -8.29 -7.92 -31.14
CA LEU A 56 -8.06 -8.47 -29.82
C LEU A 56 -7.38 -9.83 -29.96
N THR A 57 -6.23 -9.99 -29.32
CA THR A 57 -5.47 -11.22 -29.28
C THR A 57 -5.50 -11.79 -27.87
N LEU A 58 -5.61 -13.11 -27.78
CA LEU A 58 -5.32 -13.85 -26.56
C LEU A 58 -3.80 -14.05 -26.51
N PRO A 59 -3.10 -13.66 -25.44
CA PRO A 59 -1.66 -13.80 -25.36
C PRO A 59 -1.26 -15.28 -25.47
N GLN A 60 -0.32 -15.56 -26.39
CA GLN A 60 0.16 -16.93 -26.68
C GLN A 60 1.01 -17.54 -25.55
N ASN A 61 1.46 -16.74 -24.58
CA ASN A 61 2.27 -17.15 -23.45
C ASN A 61 1.63 -16.74 -22.12
N PHE A 62 1.95 -17.48 -21.05
CA PHE A 62 1.48 -17.20 -19.69
C PHE A 62 1.83 -15.81 -19.15
N GLY A 63 2.68 -15.03 -19.83
CA GLY A 63 3.03 -13.66 -19.47
C GLY A 63 3.66 -13.54 -18.08
N ASN A 64 3.81 -12.31 -17.61
CA ASN A 64 4.09 -12.07 -16.20
C ASN A 64 2.77 -12.20 -15.42
N ILE A 65 2.80 -12.92 -14.31
CA ILE A 65 1.70 -12.98 -13.34
C ILE A 65 2.20 -12.27 -12.09
N PHE A 66 1.41 -11.34 -11.57
CA PHE A 66 1.81 -10.61 -10.38
C PHE A 66 1.07 -11.08 -9.13
N LEU A 67 1.74 -10.98 -7.98
CA LEU A 67 1.15 -11.21 -6.67
C LEU A 67 -0.10 -10.33 -6.50
N GLY A 68 -1.21 -10.91 -6.04
CA GLY A 68 -2.47 -10.20 -5.80
C GLY A 68 -3.41 -10.14 -7.00
N GLU A 69 -2.97 -10.56 -8.19
CA GLU A 69 -3.85 -10.73 -9.35
C GLU A 69 -4.64 -12.05 -9.27
N THR A 70 -5.73 -12.12 -10.01
CA THR A 70 -6.46 -13.37 -10.22
C THR A 70 -5.90 -14.10 -11.43
N PHE A 71 -5.29 -15.26 -11.19
CA PHE A 71 -4.96 -16.23 -12.23
C PHE A 71 -6.24 -16.92 -12.68
N SER A 72 -6.62 -16.72 -13.94
CA SER A 72 -7.74 -17.42 -14.57
C SER A 72 -7.22 -18.34 -15.67
N SER A 73 -7.73 -19.56 -15.71
CA SER A 73 -7.34 -20.55 -16.73
C SER A 73 -8.54 -21.36 -17.18
N TYR A 74 -8.67 -21.50 -18.49
CA TYR A 74 -9.56 -22.44 -19.14
C TYR A 74 -8.84 -23.77 -19.33
N ILE A 75 -9.54 -24.84 -19.00
CA ILE A 75 -9.08 -26.21 -19.07
C ILE A 75 -10.07 -26.94 -19.97
N SER A 76 -9.58 -27.54 -21.06
CA SER A 76 -10.40 -28.35 -21.96
C SER A 76 -9.81 -29.74 -22.14
N VAL A 77 -10.66 -30.75 -21.95
CA VAL A 77 -10.37 -32.16 -22.21
C VAL A 77 -11.17 -32.58 -23.42
N HIS A 78 -10.48 -32.78 -24.53
CA HIS A 78 -11.10 -33.15 -25.80
C HIS A 78 -10.95 -34.65 -26.07
N ASN A 79 -12.02 -35.29 -26.54
CA ASN A 79 -11.97 -36.66 -27.02
C ASN A 79 -11.68 -36.70 -28.52
N ASP A 80 -10.40 -36.82 -28.86
CA ASP A 80 -9.89 -36.93 -30.24
C ASP A 80 -9.93 -38.38 -30.77
N SER A 81 -10.73 -39.23 -30.13
CA SER A 81 -10.84 -40.64 -30.50
C SER A 81 -12.21 -40.96 -31.08
N ASN A 82 -12.26 -42.02 -31.87
CA ASN A 82 -13.52 -42.54 -32.42
C ASN A 82 -14.34 -43.37 -31.42
N GLN A 83 -13.95 -43.41 -30.13
CA GLN A 83 -14.60 -44.24 -29.10
C GLN A 83 -15.19 -43.38 -27.98
N VAL A 84 -16.27 -43.88 -27.37
CA VAL A 84 -16.86 -43.26 -26.18
C VAL A 84 -16.01 -43.60 -24.97
N VAL A 85 -15.60 -42.57 -24.23
CA VAL A 85 -14.86 -42.69 -22.98
C VAL A 85 -15.82 -42.54 -21.80
N LYS A 86 -15.61 -43.29 -20.71
CA LYS A 86 -16.47 -43.29 -19.51
C LYS A 86 -15.71 -42.88 -18.25
N ASP A 87 -16.46 -42.50 -17.21
CA ASP A 87 -15.94 -42.17 -15.87
C ASP A 87 -14.79 -41.15 -15.89
N ILE A 88 -14.97 -40.05 -16.62
CA ILE A 88 -13.94 -39.03 -16.76
C ILE A 88 -13.90 -38.18 -15.50
N LEU A 89 -12.75 -38.16 -14.84
CA LEU A 89 -12.47 -37.32 -13.69
C LEU A 89 -11.30 -36.39 -14.02
N VAL A 90 -11.59 -35.09 -14.03
CA VAL A 90 -10.62 -34.02 -14.24
C VAL A 90 -10.24 -33.45 -12.87
N LYS A 91 -8.94 -33.29 -12.62
CA LYS A 91 -8.40 -32.67 -11.41
C LYS A 91 -7.43 -31.56 -11.80
N ALA A 92 -7.58 -30.39 -11.18
CA ALA A 92 -6.67 -29.27 -11.33
C ALA A 92 -6.12 -28.91 -9.95
N ASP A 93 -4.81 -29.13 -9.75
CA ASP A 93 -4.12 -28.73 -8.53
C ASP A 93 -3.09 -27.65 -8.85
N LEU A 94 -3.05 -26.59 -8.04
CA LEU A 94 -1.99 -25.58 -8.10
C LEU A 94 -0.95 -25.89 -7.02
N GLN A 95 0.27 -26.13 -7.45
CA GLN A 95 1.41 -26.35 -6.58
C GLN A 95 2.24 -25.06 -6.47
N THR A 96 2.34 -24.52 -5.26
CA THR A 96 3.22 -23.40 -4.92
C THR A 96 4.49 -23.94 -4.23
N SER A 97 5.40 -23.05 -3.85
CA SER A 97 6.57 -23.42 -3.04
C SER A 97 6.21 -23.93 -1.64
N SER A 98 5.08 -23.50 -1.08
CA SER A 98 4.70 -23.79 0.30
C SER A 98 3.56 -24.82 0.42
N GLN A 99 2.67 -24.90 -0.57
CA GLN A 99 1.45 -25.69 -0.48
C GLN A 99 0.95 -26.22 -1.84
N ARG A 100 0.02 -27.17 -1.77
CA ARG A 100 -0.72 -27.69 -2.93
C ARG A 100 -2.20 -27.44 -2.72
N LEU A 101 -2.78 -26.65 -3.61
CA LEU A 101 -4.17 -26.20 -3.57
C LEU A 101 -4.97 -26.96 -4.63
N ASN A 102 -6.13 -27.50 -4.27
CA ASN A 102 -7.05 -28.08 -5.24
C ASN A 102 -7.96 -26.97 -5.79
N LEU A 103 -7.91 -26.75 -7.12
CA LEU A 103 -8.67 -25.71 -7.83
C LEU A 103 -9.85 -26.28 -8.64
N SER A 104 -10.11 -27.59 -8.57
CA SER A 104 -11.17 -28.25 -9.35
C SER A 104 -12.54 -27.72 -8.93
N ALA A 105 -13.32 -27.16 -9.87
CA ALA A 105 -14.65 -26.64 -9.58
C ALA A 105 -15.71 -27.75 -9.46
N SER A 106 -15.54 -28.87 -10.18
CA SER A 106 -16.43 -30.03 -10.11
C SER A 106 -15.67 -31.30 -9.68
N SER A 107 -16.17 -31.97 -8.65
CA SER A 107 -15.69 -33.30 -8.24
C SER A 107 -16.51 -34.43 -8.89
N ALA A 108 -17.51 -34.08 -9.69
CA ALA A 108 -18.41 -35.03 -10.33
C ALA A 108 -17.71 -35.66 -11.53
N ALA A 109 -17.63 -36.99 -11.54
CA ALA A 109 -17.18 -37.71 -12.71
C ALA A 109 -18.17 -37.49 -13.86
N VAL A 110 -17.67 -37.10 -15.03
CA VAL A 110 -18.47 -37.05 -16.25
C VAL A 110 -18.68 -38.50 -16.70
N ALA A 111 -19.94 -38.92 -16.76
CA ALA A 111 -20.29 -40.32 -16.99
C ALA A 111 -19.79 -40.83 -18.35
N GLU A 112 -20.01 -40.06 -19.42
CA GLU A 112 -19.59 -40.42 -20.77
C GLU A 112 -19.18 -39.18 -21.59
N LEU A 113 -18.12 -39.31 -22.39
CA LEU A 113 -17.64 -38.30 -23.34
C LEU A 113 -17.60 -38.93 -24.75
N LYS A 114 -18.43 -38.41 -25.66
CA LYS A 114 -18.52 -38.87 -27.05
C LYS A 114 -17.30 -38.42 -27.88
N PRO A 115 -17.03 -39.04 -29.04
CA PRO A 115 -16.08 -38.53 -30.03
C PRO A 115 -16.34 -37.06 -30.35
N ASP A 116 -15.28 -36.29 -30.55
CA ASP A 116 -15.26 -34.87 -30.90
C ASP A 116 -15.90 -33.92 -29.84
N CYS A 117 -16.29 -34.45 -28.68
CA CYS A 117 -16.81 -33.65 -27.58
C CYS A 117 -15.68 -33.22 -26.61
N CYS A 118 -15.87 -32.10 -25.93
CA CYS A 118 -14.96 -31.61 -24.90
C CYS A 118 -15.64 -31.46 -23.53
N ILE A 119 -14.83 -31.52 -22.49
CA ILE A 119 -15.17 -31.10 -21.13
C ILE A 119 -14.37 -29.84 -20.86
N ASP A 120 -15.09 -28.78 -20.53
CA ASP A 120 -14.51 -27.46 -20.32
C ASP A 120 -14.72 -27.02 -18.88
N ASP A 121 -13.66 -26.49 -18.28
CA ASP A 121 -13.69 -25.92 -16.92
C ASP A 121 -12.90 -24.61 -16.88
N VAL A 122 -13.30 -23.71 -15.99
CA VAL A 122 -12.62 -22.43 -15.79
C VAL A 122 -12.26 -22.28 -14.33
N ILE A 123 -10.96 -22.28 -14.06
CA ILE A 123 -10.41 -22.06 -12.73
C ILE A 123 -10.04 -20.61 -12.52
N HIS A 124 -10.32 -20.09 -11.33
CA HIS A 124 -9.93 -18.76 -10.87
C HIS A 124 -9.19 -18.88 -9.54
N HIS A 125 -8.01 -18.29 -9.44
CA HIS A 125 -7.20 -18.34 -8.24
C HIS A 125 -6.53 -16.99 -7.98
N GLU A 126 -6.83 -16.38 -6.84
CA GLU A 126 -6.11 -15.20 -6.36
C GLU A 126 -4.70 -15.60 -5.94
N VAL A 127 -3.69 -15.02 -6.60
CA VAL A 127 -2.29 -15.38 -6.40
C VAL A 127 -1.76 -14.76 -5.11
N LYS A 128 -1.40 -15.61 -4.14
CA LYS A 128 -1.00 -15.19 -2.79
C LYS A 128 0.48 -15.36 -2.48
N GLU A 129 1.24 -16.02 -3.35
CA GLU A 129 2.65 -16.34 -3.14
C GLU A 129 3.50 -15.97 -4.35
N ILE A 130 4.68 -15.40 -4.13
CA ILE A 130 5.67 -15.15 -5.18
C ILE A 130 6.47 -16.42 -5.51
N GLY A 131 7.08 -16.46 -6.68
CA GLY A 131 7.97 -17.55 -7.08
C GLY A 131 7.39 -18.44 -8.17
N THR A 132 7.90 -19.67 -8.29
CA THR A 132 7.44 -20.62 -9.30
C THR A 132 6.18 -21.34 -8.83
N HIS A 133 5.15 -21.30 -9.67
CA HIS A 133 3.90 -22.03 -9.50
C HIS A 133 3.75 -23.07 -10.62
N ILE A 134 3.16 -24.22 -10.30
CA ILE A 134 2.92 -25.30 -11.25
C ILE A 134 1.46 -25.71 -11.17
N LEU A 135 0.69 -25.43 -12.23
CA LEU A 135 -0.64 -25.98 -12.41
C LEU A 135 -0.52 -27.41 -12.92
N VAL A 136 -0.96 -28.36 -12.09
CA VAL A 136 -0.99 -29.78 -12.37
C VAL A 136 -2.41 -30.17 -12.77
N CYS A 137 -2.60 -30.48 -14.03
CA CYS A 137 -3.89 -30.97 -14.51
C CYS A 137 -3.81 -32.46 -14.80
N ALA A 138 -4.69 -33.23 -14.20
CA ALA A 138 -4.73 -34.68 -14.34
C ALA A 138 -6.11 -35.15 -14.78
N VAL A 139 -6.14 -36.15 -15.65
CA VAL A 139 -7.37 -36.81 -16.09
C VAL A 139 -7.24 -38.30 -15.84
N SER A 140 -8.23 -38.88 -15.19
CA SER A 140 -8.45 -40.33 -15.18
C SER A 140 -9.74 -40.64 -15.93
N TYR A 141 -9.72 -41.68 -16.74
CA TYR A 141 -10.87 -42.11 -17.53
C TYR A 141 -10.85 -43.61 -17.76
N THR A 142 -12.01 -44.19 -18.09
CA THR A 142 -12.17 -45.60 -18.44
C THR A 142 -12.44 -45.70 -19.95
N THR A 143 -11.66 -46.50 -20.66
CA THR A 143 -11.91 -46.79 -22.08
C THR A 143 -13.14 -47.66 -22.27
N GLN A 144 -13.64 -47.79 -23.50
CA GLN A 144 -14.75 -48.70 -23.80
C GLN A 144 -14.40 -50.18 -23.51
N THR A 145 -13.10 -50.52 -23.51
CA THR A 145 -12.58 -51.85 -23.14
C THR A 145 -12.54 -52.10 -21.62
N GLY A 146 -12.88 -51.10 -20.80
CA GLY A 146 -12.87 -51.19 -19.34
C GLY A 146 -11.50 -50.87 -18.70
N GLU A 147 -10.51 -50.45 -19.49
CA GLU A 147 -9.18 -50.11 -18.99
C GLU A 147 -9.17 -48.71 -18.38
N LYS A 148 -8.65 -48.59 -17.15
CA LYS A 148 -8.48 -47.30 -16.47
C LYS A 148 -7.18 -46.65 -16.93
N MET A 149 -7.32 -45.50 -17.57
CA MET A 149 -6.23 -44.69 -18.08
C MET A 149 -6.05 -43.44 -17.21
N TYR A 150 -4.81 -43.01 -17.07
CA TYR A 150 -4.45 -41.82 -16.29
C TYR A 150 -3.30 -41.08 -16.96
N PHE A 151 -3.42 -39.76 -17.07
CA PHE A 151 -2.30 -38.91 -17.44
C PHE A 151 -2.40 -37.55 -16.77
N ARG A 152 -1.27 -36.84 -16.71
CA ARG A 152 -1.18 -35.49 -16.15
C ARG A 152 -0.25 -34.61 -16.96
N LYS A 153 -0.53 -33.31 -17.00
CA LYS A 153 0.32 -32.26 -17.57
C LYS A 153 0.66 -31.22 -16.51
N PHE A 154 1.83 -30.61 -16.67
CA PHE A 154 2.35 -29.58 -15.78
C PHE A 154 2.51 -28.28 -16.55
N PHE A 155 1.91 -27.21 -16.04
CA PHE A 155 2.03 -25.87 -16.58
C PHE A 155 2.73 -24.99 -15.56
N LYS A 156 4.02 -24.73 -15.80
CA LYS A 156 4.87 -23.94 -14.91
C LYS A 156 4.79 -22.46 -15.31
N PHE A 157 4.57 -21.59 -14.34
CA PHE A 157 4.61 -20.14 -14.52
C PHE A 157 5.29 -19.45 -13.34
N GLN A 158 5.75 -18.22 -13.56
CA GLN A 158 6.46 -17.43 -12.56
C GLN A 158 5.55 -16.31 -12.06
N VAL A 159 5.45 -16.17 -10.74
CA VAL A 159 4.78 -15.07 -10.07
C VAL A 159 5.80 -14.07 -9.57
N LEU A 160 5.63 -12.81 -9.97
CA LEU A 160 6.51 -11.69 -9.63
C LEU A 160 5.82 -10.73 -8.65
N LYS A 161 6.63 -9.93 -7.95
CA LYS A 161 6.14 -8.85 -7.11
C LYS A 161 5.75 -7.64 -7.99
N PRO A 162 4.52 -7.10 -7.91
CA PRO A 162 4.13 -5.95 -8.75
C PRO A 162 4.55 -4.61 -8.15
N LEU A 163 4.48 -4.49 -6.84
CA LEU A 163 4.67 -3.24 -6.11
C LEU A 163 5.71 -3.42 -5.01
N ASP A 164 6.61 -2.45 -4.87
CA ASP A 164 7.45 -2.32 -3.68
C ASP A 164 6.80 -1.35 -2.70
N VAL A 165 6.64 -1.77 -1.45
CA VAL A 165 5.96 -1.00 -0.41
C VAL A 165 6.94 -0.75 0.73
N LYS A 166 7.25 0.52 0.98
CA LYS A 166 8.09 0.96 2.10
C LYS A 166 7.29 1.88 3.00
N THR A 167 7.41 1.70 4.31
CA THR A 167 6.70 2.51 5.29
C THR A 167 7.66 3.23 6.22
N LYS A 168 7.33 4.46 6.59
CA LYS A 168 8.04 5.26 7.60
C LYS A 168 7.04 5.84 8.58
N PHE A 169 7.43 5.85 9.85
CA PHE A 169 6.63 6.41 10.93
C PHE A 169 7.28 7.68 11.47
N TYR A 170 6.48 8.72 11.67
CA TYR A 170 6.87 9.95 12.33
C TYR A 170 5.97 10.15 13.54
N ASN A 171 6.57 10.44 14.69
CA ASN A 171 5.82 10.74 15.91
C ASN A 171 5.67 12.24 16.00
N ALA A 172 4.43 12.72 16.11
CA ALA A 172 4.18 14.12 16.42
C ALA A 172 4.34 14.36 17.92
N GLU A 173 4.52 15.62 18.26
CA GLU A 173 4.54 16.13 19.63
C GLU A 173 3.14 16.05 20.29
N THR A 174 2.09 15.95 19.46
CA THR A 174 0.66 15.99 19.80
C THR A 174 0.00 14.60 19.94
N ASP A 175 0.73 13.57 20.39
CA ASP A 175 0.26 12.16 20.48
C ASP A 175 -0.17 11.51 19.14
N GLU A 176 -0.13 12.26 18.05
CA GLU A 176 -0.42 11.81 16.69
C GLU A 176 0.77 11.05 16.10
N VAL A 177 0.46 10.17 15.15
CA VAL A 177 1.46 9.39 14.44
C VAL A 177 1.21 9.53 12.95
N PHE A 178 2.22 9.98 12.21
CA PHE A 178 2.15 10.02 10.76
C PHE A 178 2.78 8.76 10.17
N LEU A 179 2.05 8.11 9.26
CA LEU A 179 2.55 7.00 8.45
C LEU A 179 2.70 7.48 7.02
N GLU A 180 3.93 7.44 6.53
CA GLU A 180 4.24 7.60 5.11
C GLU A 180 4.37 6.21 4.48
N ALA A 181 3.56 5.93 3.46
CA ALA A 181 3.63 4.71 2.66
C ALA A 181 4.10 5.05 1.24
N GLN A 182 5.30 4.57 0.89
CA GLN A 182 5.88 4.71 -0.44
C GLN A 182 5.55 3.45 -1.24
N ILE A 183 4.81 3.63 -2.34
CA ILE A 183 4.42 2.55 -3.25
C ILE A 183 5.09 2.79 -4.59
N GLN A 184 5.99 1.87 -4.96
CA GLN A 184 6.70 1.90 -6.24
C GLN A 184 6.15 0.84 -7.18
N ASN A 185 5.86 1.23 -8.42
CA ASN A 185 5.56 0.26 -9.49
C ASN A 185 6.87 -0.35 -10.00
N ILE A 186 7.05 -1.65 -9.79
CA ILE A 186 8.23 -2.38 -10.28
C ILE A 186 7.92 -3.26 -11.50
N THR A 187 6.71 -3.13 -12.05
CA THR A 187 6.33 -3.77 -13.31
C THR A 187 6.80 -2.97 -14.50
N THR A 188 6.73 -3.57 -15.70
CA THR A 188 7.09 -2.92 -16.96
C THR A 188 5.93 -2.14 -17.59
N SER A 189 4.74 -2.14 -16.97
CA SER A 189 3.54 -1.49 -17.50
C SER A 189 2.97 -0.46 -16.50
N PRO A 190 2.28 0.58 -16.99
CA PRO A 190 1.62 1.52 -16.11
C PRO A 190 0.46 0.86 -15.37
N MET A 191 0.21 1.32 -14.14
CA MET A 191 -0.84 0.80 -13.26
C MET A 191 -1.71 1.95 -12.76
N PHE A 192 -3.02 1.73 -12.69
CA PHE A 192 -3.96 2.67 -12.09
C PHE A 192 -4.20 2.28 -10.62
N MET A 193 -3.94 3.20 -9.70
CA MET A 193 -4.22 2.99 -8.27
C MET A 193 -5.70 3.27 -8.01
N GLU A 194 -6.48 2.21 -7.77
CA GLU A 194 -7.91 2.31 -7.50
C GLU A 194 -8.17 2.66 -6.04
N LYS A 195 -7.41 2.07 -5.12
CA LYS A 195 -7.55 2.31 -3.69
C LYS A 195 -6.22 2.09 -2.98
N VAL A 196 -5.84 3.01 -2.12
CA VAL A 196 -4.70 2.85 -1.21
C VAL A 196 -5.16 3.35 0.16
N SER A 197 -5.64 2.44 1.00
CA SER A 197 -6.22 2.79 2.29
C SER A 197 -5.52 2.08 3.43
N LEU A 198 -5.35 2.77 4.55
CA LEU A 198 -4.85 2.19 5.78
C LEU A 198 -6.02 1.71 6.64
N GLU A 199 -6.10 0.40 6.88
CA GLU A 199 -7.03 -0.19 7.84
C GLU A 199 -6.46 -0.06 9.26
N PRO A 200 -7.00 0.81 10.13
CA PRO A 200 -6.45 1.00 11.47
C PRO A 200 -6.66 -0.20 12.38
N SER A 201 -5.73 -0.36 13.31
CA SER A 201 -5.92 -1.15 14.53
C SER A 201 -7.02 -0.53 15.39
N MET A 202 -7.58 -1.33 16.30
CA MET A 202 -8.69 -0.90 17.18
C MET A 202 -8.37 0.34 18.02
N MET A 203 -7.09 0.62 18.27
CA MET A 203 -6.57 1.71 19.09
C MET A 203 -6.58 3.08 18.41
N TYR A 204 -6.63 3.15 17.08
CA TYR A 204 -6.41 4.38 16.33
C TYR A 204 -7.60 4.73 15.42
N ASN A 205 -7.80 6.02 15.22
CA ASN A 205 -8.53 6.58 14.10
C ASN A 205 -7.52 7.03 13.03
N VAL A 206 -7.88 6.89 11.76
CA VAL A 206 -7.01 7.24 10.63
C VAL A 206 -7.68 8.34 9.82
N ALA A 207 -6.92 9.37 9.49
CA ALA A 207 -7.24 10.38 8.50
C ALA A 207 -6.24 10.26 7.33
N GLU A 208 -6.75 10.15 6.12
CA GLU A 208 -5.92 10.15 4.91
C GLU A 208 -5.60 11.60 4.52
N LEU A 209 -4.32 11.91 4.32
CA LEU A 209 -3.84 13.26 4.00
C LEU A 209 -3.46 13.40 2.52
N ASN A 210 -4.18 12.67 1.65
CA ASN A 210 -3.86 12.56 0.22
C ASN A 210 -4.76 13.46 -0.66
N THR A 211 -5.62 14.27 -0.05
CA THR A 211 -6.56 15.20 -0.71
C THR A 211 -6.40 16.60 -0.15
N VAL A 212 -6.48 17.61 -1.01
CA VAL A 212 -6.46 19.02 -0.64
C VAL A 212 -7.82 19.62 -0.99
N ASP A 213 -8.49 20.21 -0.01
CA ASP A 213 -9.75 20.90 -0.22
C ASP A 213 -9.47 22.37 -0.57
N THR A 214 -9.62 22.71 -1.84
CA THR A 214 -9.50 24.10 -2.32
C THR A 214 -10.87 24.58 -2.80
N ALA A 215 -11.42 25.60 -2.14
CA ALA A 215 -12.67 26.27 -2.55
C ALA A 215 -13.88 25.32 -2.81
N GLY A 216 -14.04 24.29 -1.97
CA GLY A 216 -15.17 23.35 -2.05
C GLY A 216 -15.03 22.23 -3.08
N LYS A 217 -13.87 22.11 -3.76
CA LYS A 217 -13.49 20.94 -4.55
C LYS A 217 -12.36 20.19 -3.86
N SER A 218 -12.60 18.92 -3.56
CA SER A 218 -11.57 18.03 -3.05
C SER A 218 -10.76 17.50 -4.23
N GLU A 219 -9.50 17.93 -4.35
CA GLU A 219 -8.59 17.46 -5.39
C GLU A 219 -7.51 16.56 -4.77
N SER A 220 -7.12 15.52 -5.50
CA SER A 220 -6.04 14.65 -5.05
C SER A 220 -4.70 15.37 -5.12
N THR A 221 -3.85 15.18 -4.10
CA THR A 221 -2.45 15.65 -4.08
C THR A 221 -1.62 15.15 -5.26
N PHE A 222 -2.05 14.09 -5.94
CA PHE A 222 -1.39 13.52 -7.11
C PHE A 222 -1.85 14.12 -8.45
N GLY A 223 -2.73 15.12 -8.43
CA GLY A 223 -3.29 15.77 -9.61
C GLY A 223 -4.23 14.87 -10.41
N SER A 224 -4.45 15.23 -11.68
CA SER A 224 -5.38 14.53 -12.58
C SER A 224 -4.84 13.18 -13.12
N ARG A 225 -3.55 12.89 -12.92
CA ARG A 225 -2.89 11.68 -13.44
C ARG A 225 -2.89 10.57 -12.41
N THR A 226 -3.90 9.70 -12.48
CA THR A 226 -4.05 8.58 -11.55
C THR A 226 -3.16 7.35 -11.86
N TYR A 227 -2.40 7.37 -12.97
CA TYR A 227 -1.51 6.27 -13.38
C TYR A 227 -0.11 6.36 -12.78
N LEU A 228 0.36 5.27 -12.22
CA LEU A 228 1.73 5.05 -11.75
C LEU A 228 2.54 4.38 -12.87
N GLN A 229 3.51 5.10 -13.45
CA GLN A 229 4.37 4.55 -14.51
C GLN A 229 5.35 3.51 -13.95
N PRO A 230 5.95 2.66 -14.81
CA PRO A 230 7.06 1.80 -14.40
C PRO A 230 8.13 2.60 -13.66
N MET A 231 8.62 2.07 -12.54
CA MET A 231 9.62 2.65 -11.63
C MET A 231 9.20 3.91 -10.87
N ASP A 232 8.05 4.53 -11.18
CA ASP A 232 7.54 5.66 -10.41
C ASP A 232 7.16 5.23 -9.00
N THR A 233 7.33 6.15 -8.06
CA THR A 233 6.95 6.01 -6.66
C THR A 233 5.92 7.05 -6.28
N ARG A 234 4.86 6.62 -5.60
CA ARG A 234 3.88 7.51 -4.95
C ARG A 234 3.99 7.40 -3.44
N GLN A 235 3.92 8.55 -2.78
CA GLN A 235 3.97 8.65 -1.32
C GLN A 235 2.58 9.01 -0.82
N TYR A 236 2.03 8.14 0.02
CA TYR A 236 0.75 8.33 0.69
C TYR A 236 1.01 8.70 2.14
N LEU A 237 0.29 9.68 2.66
CA LEU A 237 0.41 10.13 4.04
C LEU A 237 -0.89 9.87 4.81
N TYR A 238 -0.75 9.29 6.01
CA TYR A 238 -1.85 9.00 6.92
C TYR A 238 -1.55 9.57 8.29
N CYS A 239 -2.49 10.29 8.88
CA CYS A 239 -2.45 10.73 10.27
C CYS A 239 -3.26 9.76 11.14
N LEU A 240 -2.61 9.22 12.17
CA LEU A 240 -3.24 8.32 13.15
C LEU A 240 -3.38 9.04 14.48
N LYS A 241 -4.61 9.09 14.97
CA LYS A 241 -4.95 9.64 16.30
C LYS A 241 -5.39 8.52 17.23
N PRO A 242 -4.79 8.36 18.42
CA PRO A 242 -5.30 7.41 19.41
C PRO A 242 -6.77 7.72 19.74
N LYS A 243 -7.61 6.70 19.82
CA LYS A 243 -8.99 6.88 20.30
C LYS A 243 -8.96 7.28 21.78
N GLN A 244 -9.93 8.07 22.23
CA GLN A 244 -9.97 8.63 23.58
C GLN A 244 -9.82 7.57 24.69
N GLU A 245 -10.47 6.41 24.53
CA GLU A 245 -10.38 5.25 25.45
C GLU A 245 -8.95 4.72 25.64
N PHE A 246 -8.12 4.86 24.61
CA PHE A 246 -6.73 4.42 24.60
C PHE A 246 -5.76 5.58 24.75
N ALA A 247 -6.15 6.83 24.50
CA ALA A 247 -5.30 8.02 24.61
C ALA A 247 -4.79 8.22 26.04
N GLU A 248 -5.63 8.00 27.06
CA GLU A 248 -5.24 8.07 28.47
C GLU A 248 -4.23 6.99 28.85
N LYS A 249 -4.27 5.84 28.15
CA LYS A 249 -3.33 4.73 28.32
C LYS A 249 -2.14 4.80 27.36
N ALA A 250 -2.22 5.61 26.30
CA ALA A 250 -1.23 5.72 25.23
C ALA A 250 0.10 6.23 25.74
N GLY A 251 0.07 7.13 26.75
CA GLY A 251 1.27 7.58 27.47
C GLY A 251 2.00 6.48 28.26
N ILE A 252 1.38 5.29 28.41
CA ILE A 252 1.92 4.13 29.14
C ILE A 252 2.23 2.97 28.18
N ILE A 253 1.87 3.07 26.89
CA ILE A 253 2.13 1.99 25.94
C ILE A 253 3.63 1.94 25.65
N LYS A 254 4.31 1.04 26.36
CA LYS A 254 5.74 0.73 26.17
C LYS A 254 5.88 -0.39 25.15
N GLY A 255 6.74 -0.21 24.15
CA GLY A 255 7.14 -1.26 23.21
C GLY A 255 6.42 -1.22 21.85
N VAL A 256 6.26 -2.40 21.26
CA VAL A 256 5.73 -2.55 19.88
C VAL A 256 4.21 -2.34 19.87
N THR A 257 3.76 -1.37 19.09
CA THR A 257 2.35 -1.06 18.86
C THR A 257 1.94 -1.46 17.45
N VAL A 258 0.78 -2.09 17.34
CA VAL A 258 0.17 -2.42 16.05
C VAL A 258 -0.66 -1.23 15.59
N ILE A 259 -0.28 -0.66 14.44
CA ILE A 259 -0.91 0.52 13.85
C ILE A 259 -2.07 0.13 12.95
N GLY A 260 -1.89 -0.87 12.09
CA GLY A 260 -2.88 -1.25 11.09
C GLY A 260 -2.32 -2.11 9.96
N LYS A 261 -3.04 -2.20 8.86
CA LYS A 261 -2.61 -2.87 7.62
C LYS A 261 -2.91 -1.97 6.42
N LEU A 262 -2.05 -1.98 5.42
CA LEU A 262 -2.27 -1.24 4.18
C LEU A 262 -3.01 -2.15 3.19
N ASP A 263 -4.12 -1.66 2.64
CA ASP A 263 -4.94 -2.31 1.60
C ASP A 263 -4.79 -1.54 0.29
N ILE A 264 -4.12 -2.18 -0.67
CA ILE A 264 -3.76 -1.59 -1.96
C ILE A 264 -4.51 -2.34 -3.06
N VAL A 265 -5.25 -1.62 -3.89
CA VAL A 265 -5.97 -2.14 -5.04
C VAL A 265 -5.56 -1.35 -6.27
N TRP A 266 -5.19 -2.07 -7.33
CA TRP A 266 -4.81 -1.47 -8.61
C TRP A 266 -5.52 -2.15 -9.77
N LYS A 267 -5.44 -1.47 -10.92
CA LYS A 267 -5.80 -2.03 -12.23
C LYS A 267 -4.63 -1.89 -13.18
N THR A 268 -4.28 -2.97 -13.87
CA THR A 268 -3.31 -2.94 -14.97
C THR A 268 -4.04 -2.69 -16.29
N ASN A 269 -3.30 -2.74 -17.41
CA ASN A 269 -3.87 -2.56 -18.75
C ASN A 269 -5.07 -3.49 -18.96
N LEU A 270 -6.11 -2.99 -19.65
CA LEU A 270 -7.38 -3.71 -19.91
C LEU A 270 -8.20 -4.05 -18.65
N GLY A 271 -7.80 -3.51 -17.49
CA GLY A 271 -8.57 -3.53 -16.26
C GLY A 271 -8.50 -4.86 -15.50
N GLU A 272 -7.43 -5.64 -15.68
CA GLU A 272 -7.14 -6.71 -14.71
C GLU A 272 -6.87 -6.06 -13.35
N ARG A 273 -7.54 -6.57 -12.32
CA ARG A 273 -7.51 -6.00 -10.97
C ARG A 273 -6.59 -6.83 -10.11
N GLY A 274 -5.69 -6.17 -9.40
CA GLY A 274 -4.88 -6.80 -8.37
C GLY A 274 -5.11 -6.16 -7.00
N ARG A 275 -4.90 -6.95 -5.94
CA ARG A 275 -5.01 -6.52 -4.55
C ARG A 275 -3.81 -7.01 -3.75
N LEU A 276 -3.20 -6.12 -2.98
CA LEU A 276 -2.12 -6.45 -2.06
C LEU A 276 -2.48 -5.89 -0.69
N GLN A 277 -2.49 -6.76 0.31
CA GLN A 277 -2.63 -6.36 1.70
C GLN A 277 -1.32 -6.63 2.44
N THR A 278 -0.81 -5.63 3.16
CA THR A 278 0.41 -5.83 3.97
C THR A 278 0.11 -6.63 5.24
N SER A 279 1.17 -7.17 5.85
CA SER A 279 1.10 -7.62 7.23
C SER A 279 0.78 -6.46 8.18
N GLN A 280 0.49 -6.78 9.45
CA GLN A 280 0.30 -5.77 10.47
C GLN A 280 1.55 -4.89 10.58
N LEU A 281 1.36 -3.60 10.34
CA LEU A 281 2.38 -2.58 10.48
C LEU A 281 2.59 -2.31 11.97
N GLN A 282 3.82 -2.49 12.39
CA GLN A 282 4.25 -2.36 13.78
C GLN A 282 5.17 -1.15 13.91
N ARG A 283 5.00 -0.43 15.01
CA ARG A 283 5.80 0.74 15.38
C ARG A 283 6.28 0.57 16.81
N MET A 284 7.54 0.91 17.06
CA MET A 284 8.03 1.09 18.42
C MET A 284 7.46 2.40 18.98
N ALA A 285 6.68 2.31 20.05
CA ALA A 285 6.26 3.50 20.79
C ALA A 285 7.49 4.21 21.37
N PRO A 286 7.53 5.56 21.37
CA PRO A 286 8.65 6.30 21.94
C PRO A 286 8.80 5.98 23.43
N GLY A 287 10.03 5.74 23.87
CA GLY A 287 10.33 5.50 25.28
C GLY A 287 10.41 6.82 26.04
N TYR A 288 9.28 7.31 26.56
CA TYR A 288 9.20 8.61 27.25
C TYR A 288 9.83 8.65 28.66
N GLY A 289 10.48 7.57 29.11
CA GLY A 289 11.09 7.52 30.44
C GLY A 289 10.06 7.59 31.59
N ASP A 290 10.41 8.33 32.64
CA ASP A 290 9.61 8.45 33.87
C ASP A 290 8.55 9.58 33.78
N VAL A 291 8.82 10.63 33.00
CA VAL A 291 7.95 11.80 32.81
C VAL A 291 7.79 12.07 31.32
N ARG A 292 6.55 12.08 30.85
CA ARG A 292 6.21 12.38 29.45
C ARG A 292 5.69 13.81 29.35
N LEU A 293 6.25 14.57 28.42
CA LEU A 293 5.72 15.87 27.99
C LEU A 293 5.10 15.69 26.60
N SER A 294 3.83 16.07 26.44
CA SER A 294 3.17 16.18 25.14
C SER A 294 2.54 17.56 24.98
N LEU A 295 2.30 17.97 23.73
CA LEU A 295 1.65 19.24 23.42
C LEU A 295 0.18 19.02 23.09
N GLU A 296 -0.69 19.84 23.65
CA GLU A 296 -2.13 19.82 23.34
C GLU A 296 -2.49 20.95 22.37
N THR A 297 -1.95 22.14 22.61
CA THR A 297 -2.21 23.31 21.78
C THR A 297 -0.90 24.03 21.51
N ILE A 298 -0.62 24.25 20.23
CA ILE A 298 0.48 25.07 19.76
C ILE A 298 0.05 25.78 18.46
N PRO A 299 0.33 27.08 18.30
CA PRO A 299 0.09 27.76 17.03
C PRO A 299 1.14 27.37 15.98
N ASP A 300 0.69 27.09 14.75
CA ASP A 300 1.58 26.77 13.61
C ASP A 300 2.42 27.97 13.17
N THR A 301 1.84 29.18 13.29
CA THR A 301 2.45 30.44 12.87
C THR A 301 2.22 31.52 13.92
N VAL A 302 3.29 32.23 14.31
CA VAL A 302 3.25 33.31 15.29
C VAL A 302 3.94 34.56 14.76
N ASN A 303 3.57 35.70 15.30
CA ASN A 303 4.19 36.97 14.94
C ASN A 303 5.48 37.18 15.74
N LEU A 304 6.46 37.81 15.12
CA LEU A 304 7.70 38.24 15.78
C LEU A 304 7.40 39.19 16.94
N GLU A 305 8.05 38.98 18.09
CA GLU A 305 7.94 39.80 19.30
C GLU A 305 6.52 39.90 19.91
N GLU A 306 5.59 39.05 19.47
CA GLU A 306 4.26 38.94 20.07
C GLU A 306 4.17 37.68 20.96
N PRO A 307 3.64 37.81 22.19
CA PRO A 307 3.41 36.65 23.04
C PRO A 307 2.40 35.68 22.44
N PHE A 308 2.67 34.38 22.55
CA PHE A 308 1.75 33.31 22.17
C PHE A 308 1.72 32.22 23.25
N ASP A 309 0.59 31.53 23.34
CA ASP A 309 0.36 30.52 24.36
C ASP A 309 0.52 29.10 23.79
N ILE A 310 1.12 28.23 24.58
CA ILE A 310 1.14 26.79 24.37
C ILE A 310 0.55 26.08 25.58
N THR A 311 -0.10 24.94 25.33
CA THR A 311 -0.60 24.06 26.39
C THR A 311 0.17 22.75 26.34
N CYS A 312 0.94 22.49 27.41
CA CYS A 312 1.67 21.26 27.60
C CYS A 312 0.89 20.33 28.54
N LYS A 313 0.92 19.03 28.26
CA LYS A 313 0.44 17.98 29.15
C LYS A 313 1.65 17.20 29.68
N ILE A 314 1.77 17.16 31.00
CA ILE A 314 2.80 16.42 31.71
C ILE A 314 2.16 15.16 32.28
N THR A 315 2.64 13.99 31.91
CA THR A 315 2.13 12.70 32.39
C THR A 315 3.21 11.98 33.18
N ASN A 316 2.87 11.52 34.39
CA ASN A 316 3.74 10.65 35.17
C ASN A 316 3.65 9.20 34.66
N CYS A 317 4.73 8.72 34.05
CA CYS A 317 4.84 7.37 33.47
C CYS A 317 5.55 6.37 34.41
N SER A 318 5.85 6.79 35.63
CA SER A 318 6.47 5.96 36.67
C SER A 318 5.44 5.34 37.61
N GLU A 319 5.86 4.33 38.37
CA GLU A 319 5.03 3.69 39.41
C GLU A 319 4.98 4.48 40.73
N ARG A 320 5.71 5.59 40.82
CA ARG A 320 5.83 6.41 42.03
C ARG A 320 5.13 7.76 41.87
N THR A 321 4.69 8.34 42.99
CA THR A 321 4.26 9.75 43.00
C THR A 321 5.50 10.63 42.89
N MET A 322 5.46 11.64 42.03
CA MET A 322 6.52 12.64 41.89
C MET A 322 6.05 13.99 42.42
N ASP A 323 6.97 14.85 42.82
CA ASP A 323 6.68 16.25 43.11
C ASP A 323 7.56 17.10 42.19
N LEU A 324 6.93 17.78 41.24
CA LEU A 324 7.63 18.40 40.11
C LEU A 324 7.80 19.91 40.32
N VAL A 325 8.99 20.41 40.00
CA VAL A 325 9.30 21.83 39.89
C VAL A 325 9.59 22.16 38.44
N LEU A 326 8.94 23.19 37.92
CA LEU A 326 9.11 23.70 36.57
C LEU A 326 10.20 24.76 36.55
N GLU A 327 11.23 24.52 35.75
CA GLU A 327 12.27 25.49 35.41
C GLU A 327 12.17 25.82 33.91
N MET A 328 12.09 27.11 33.62
CA MET A 328 12.08 27.64 32.25
C MET A 328 13.40 28.35 31.99
N CYS A 329 14.09 27.94 30.93
CA CYS A 329 15.35 28.50 30.48
C CYS A 329 15.15 29.14 29.10
N ASN A 330 15.46 30.43 28.98
CA ASN A 330 15.38 31.11 27.69
C ASN A 330 16.46 30.61 26.74
N THR A 331 16.11 30.61 25.46
CA THR A 331 17.05 30.35 24.37
C THR A 331 17.36 31.64 23.64
N ASN A 332 18.19 31.57 22.60
CA ASN A 332 18.52 32.75 21.80
C ASN A 332 17.31 33.29 21.02
N SER A 333 16.35 32.43 20.65
CA SER A 333 15.19 32.82 19.84
C SER A 333 13.89 32.84 20.62
N ILE A 334 13.65 31.85 21.49
CA ILE A 334 12.43 31.71 22.29
C ILE A 334 12.68 32.13 23.74
N HIS A 335 11.82 33.03 24.23
CA HIS A 335 11.81 33.55 25.61
C HIS A 335 10.54 33.12 26.32
N TRP A 336 10.68 32.54 27.51
CA TRP A 336 9.55 32.13 28.34
C TRP A 336 8.99 33.32 29.13
N CYS A 337 7.68 33.54 29.02
CA CYS A 337 6.97 34.58 29.74
C CYS A 337 6.29 33.95 30.98
N GLY A 338 6.95 34.02 32.14
CA GLY A 338 6.38 33.49 33.38
C GLY A 338 7.38 33.33 34.52
N VAL A 339 6.93 32.69 35.60
CA VAL A 339 7.76 32.43 36.79
C VAL A 339 8.44 31.07 36.67
N SER A 340 9.76 31.07 36.50
CA SER A 340 10.61 29.89 36.60
C SER A 340 10.80 29.45 38.06
N GLY A 341 11.01 28.15 38.31
CA GLY A 341 11.09 27.57 39.66
C GLY A 341 9.72 27.33 40.31
N ARG A 342 8.64 27.31 39.53
CA ARG A 342 7.28 27.10 40.04
C ARG A 342 7.08 25.65 40.46
N GLN A 343 6.62 25.42 41.69
CA GLN A 343 6.20 24.09 42.13
C GLN A 343 4.87 23.71 41.47
N LEU A 344 4.86 22.61 40.71
CA LEU A 344 3.68 22.06 40.03
C LEU A 344 2.85 21.16 40.97
N GLY A 345 3.47 20.69 42.06
CA GLY A 345 2.85 19.85 43.06
C GLY A 345 3.01 18.36 42.79
N LYS A 346 2.29 17.55 43.58
CA LYS A 346 2.38 16.09 43.55
C LYS A 346 1.59 15.51 42.39
N LEU A 347 2.27 14.75 41.54
CA LEU A 347 1.70 14.04 40.40
C LEU A 347 1.73 12.53 40.68
N HIS A 348 0.56 11.92 40.84
CA HIS A 348 0.42 10.49 41.10
C HIS A 348 0.77 9.64 39.86
N PRO A 349 1.10 8.34 40.03
CA PRO A 349 1.32 7.42 38.93
C PRO A 349 0.17 7.47 37.92
N SER A 350 0.49 7.53 36.63
CA SER A 350 -0.47 7.58 35.51
C SER A 350 -1.39 8.81 35.48
N SER A 351 -1.20 9.79 36.38
CA SER A 351 -1.93 11.06 36.34
C SER A 351 -1.25 12.07 35.42
N SER A 352 -2.04 13.01 34.89
CA SER A 352 -1.55 14.09 34.02
C SER A 352 -1.89 15.47 34.58
N LEU A 353 -1.02 16.44 34.30
CA LEU A 353 -1.19 17.86 34.62
C LEU A 353 -1.12 18.67 33.33
N HIS A 354 -2.06 19.61 33.17
CA HIS A 354 -2.08 20.54 32.05
C HIS A 354 -1.46 21.86 32.48
N LEU A 355 -0.55 22.37 31.66
CA LEU A 355 0.27 23.54 31.94
C LEU A 355 0.19 24.49 30.74
N ALA A 356 -0.51 25.61 30.93
CA ALA A 356 -0.50 26.71 29.98
C ALA A 356 0.75 27.57 30.21
N LEU A 357 1.53 27.78 29.15
CA LEU A 357 2.76 28.57 29.15
C LEU A 357 2.69 29.61 28.03
N THR A 358 3.19 30.81 28.32
CA THR A 358 3.29 31.89 27.35
C THR A 358 4.74 32.06 26.95
N LEU A 359 5.01 32.23 25.66
CA LEU A 359 6.35 32.45 25.12
C LEU A 359 6.34 33.60 24.12
N LEU A 360 7.53 34.12 23.82
CA LEU A 360 7.76 35.16 22.84
C LEU A 360 8.97 34.79 21.98
N SER A 361 8.84 34.93 20.66
CA SER A 361 9.96 34.73 19.74
C SER A 361 10.59 36.07 19.34
N SER A 362 11.92 36.11 19.33
CA SER A 362 12.75 37.25 18.95
C SER A 362 13.43 37.09 17.58
N VAL A 363 13.29 35.93 16.94
CA VAL A 363 13.92 35.61 15.66
C VAL A 363 12.88 35.05 14.70
N GLN A 364 12.90 35.52 13.45
CA GLN A 364 12.02 35.04 12.37
C GLN A 364 12.44 33.66 11.86
N GLY A 365 11.53 32.98 11.13
CA GLY A 365 11.76 31.66 10.55
C GLY A 365 11.24 30.53 11.43
N LEU A 366 11.60 29.29 11.08
CA LEU A 366 11.21 28.11 11.84
C LEU A 366 12.01 28.04 13.15
N GLN A 367 11.35 28.28 14.28
CA GLN A 367 11.97 28.31 15.60
C GLN A 367 11.56 27.09 16.42
N SER A 368 12.56 26.46 17.03
CA SER A 368 12.38 25.35 17.95
C SER A 368 12.10 25.85 19.36
N VAL A 369 11.02 25.36 19.98
CA VAL A 369 10.69 25.62 21.39
C VAL A 369 11.52 24.68 22.25
N SER A 370 12.35 25.22 23.14
CA SER A 370 13.32 24.48 23.95
C SER A 370 13.50 25.12 25.34
N GLY A 371 14.25 24.46 26.22
CA GLY A 371 14.60 25.00 27.53
C GLY A 371 13.56 24.76 28.64
N LEU A 372 12.69 23.76 28.48
CA LEU A 372 11.77 23.34 29.54
C LEU A 372 12.43 22.26 30.39
N ARG A 373 12.47 22.45 31.71
CA ARG A 373 13.06 21.50 32.65
C ARG A 373 12.09 21.17 33.76
N LEU A 374 11.92 19.87 34.03
CA LEU A 374 11.11 19.38 35.14
C LEU A 374 12.01 18.66 36.14
N THR A 375 12.07 19.15 37.37
CA THR A 375 12.88 18.53 38.44
C THR A 375 11.96 17.81 39.43
N ASP A 376 12.15 16.49 39.59
CA ASP A 376 11.51 15.69 40.65
C ASP A 376 12.24 15.93 41.97
N THR A 377 11.57 16.55 42.95
CA THR A 377 12.16 16.91 44.25
C THR A 377 12.45 15.70 45.12
N PHE A 378 11.75 14.57 44.91
CA PHE A 378 11.97 13.35 45.70
C PHE A 378 13.22 12.61 45.26
N LEU A 379 13.45 12.48 43.95
CA LEU A 379 14.65 11.83 43.41
C LEU A 379 15.79 12.80 43.10
N LYS A 380 15.53 14.12 43.16
CA LYS A 380 16.45 15.17 42.70
C LYS A 380 16.93 14.93 41.26
N ARG A 381 16.03 14.42 40.42
CA ARG A 381 16.31 14.12 39.01
C ARG A 381 15.64 15.18 38.15
N THR A 382 16.43 15.77 37.25
CA THR A 382 15.94 16.74 36.27
C THR A 382 15.72 16.05 34.93
N TYR A 383 14.55 16.31 34.35
CA TYR A 383 14.17 15.91 33.00
C TYR A 383 14.23 17.17 32.14
N GLU A 384 15.13 17.16 31.15
CA GLU A 384 15.32 18.28 30.22
C GLU A 384 14.55 17.98 28.94
N TYR A 385 13.79 18.96 28.46
CA TYR A 385 13.02 18.89 27.23
C TYR A 385 13.43 20.04 26.31
N ASP A 386 14.19 19.68 25.29
CA ASP A 386 14.61 20.54 24.20
C ASP A 386 13.98 20.04 22.89
N ASP A 387 13.79 20.94 21.95
CA ASP A 387 13.09 20.73 20.67
C ASP A 387 11.71 20.10 20.84
N ILE A 388 10.93 20.64 21.77
CA ILE A 388 9.59 20.13 22.12
C ILE A 388 8.53 20.47 21.07
N ALA A 389 8.81 21.42 20.19
CA ALA A 389 7.92 21.89 19.15
C ALA A 389 8.65 22.80 18.16
N GLN A 390 8.06 23.00 16.98
CA GLN A 390 8.51 24.00 16.03
C GLN A 390 7.39 24.96 15.66
N VAL A 391 7.69 26.25 15.62
CA VAL A 391 6.74 27.32 15.29
C VAL A 391 7.32 28.18 14.18
N CYS A 392 6.51 28.50 13.16
CA CYS A 392 6.92 29.41 12.11
C CYS A 392 6.72 30.87 12.56
N VAL A 393 7.80 31.61 12.75
CA VAL A 393 7.78 33.01 13.21
C VAL A 393 7.85 33.95 12.02
N VAL A 394 6.80 34.74 11.81
CA VAL A 394 6.67 35.66 10.68
C VAL A 394 6.71 37.11 11.14
N SER A 395 7.21 37.99 10.28
CA SER A 395 7.11 39.44 10.52
C SER A 395 5.66 39.89 10.36
N SER A 396 5.22 40.78 11.25
CA SER A 396 3.86 41.35 11.26
C SER A 396 3.47 42.05 9.94
N GLU A 397 4.44 42.42 9.11
CA GLU A 397 4.25 43.11 7.82
C GLU A 397 3.78 42.21 6.66
N PHE A 398 3.84 40.87 6.80
CA PHE A 398 3.51 39.93 5.70
C PHE A 398 2.04 39.44 5.68
N LYS A 399 1.13 39.97 6.51
CA LYS A 399 -0.29 39.59 6.52
C LYS A 399 -1.12 40.17 5.35
N GLN A 400 -0.51 40.79 4.34
CA GLN A 400 -1.18 41.24 3.11
C GLN A 400 -0.54 40.62 1.86
N SER A 401 -0.86 39.37 1.56
CA SER A 401 -0.97 38.86 0.19
C SER A 401 -1.72 37.54 0.16
#